data_AF-A0A831NZJ0-F1
#
_entry.id   AF-A0A831NZJ0-F1
#
_cell.length_a   1.000
_cell.length_b   1.000
_cell.length_c   1.000
_cell.angle_alpha   90.00
_cell.angle_beta   90.00
_cell.angle_gamma   90.00
#
_symmetry.space_group_name_H-M   'P 1'
#
loop_
_entity.id
_entity.type
_entity.pdbx_description
1 polymer ?
#
loop_
_entity_poly.entity_id
_entity_poly.type
_entity_poly.pdbx_seq_one_letter_code
_entity_poly.pdbx_strand_id
1 'polypeptide(L)'
;MKCFLVMQNYEMLIERIVKSAGIERDEVERKVEAKKAKLSGLISKEGAAQIIAAELGINFEDQDLKIAELMAGMRKVNVVGKIMNIFPVREFEKNDRKGKVANLILADDTGSTRLVLWDTNHIVL
;
A
#
# COMPACT_ATOMS: atom_id res chain seq x y z
N MET A 1 -14.10 0.75 12.33
CA MET A 1 -13.46 1.38 11.15
C MET A 1 -12.22 0.63 10.63
N LYS A 2 -11.34 0.06 11.48
CA LYS A 2 -10.17 -0.73 11.02
C LYS A 2 -10.51 -1.98 10.17
N CYS A 3 -11.60 -2.69 10.47
CA CYS A 3 -11.99 -3.92 9.74
C CYS A 3 -12.23 -3.71 8.23
N PHE A 4 -12.81 -2.57 7.85
CA PHE A 4 -13.17 -2.29 6.45
C PHE A 4 -11.93 -2.07 5.56
N LEU A 5 -10.89 -1.42 6.11
CA LEU A 5 -9.62 -1.18 5.43
C LEU A 5 -8.81 -2.48 5.24
N VAL A 6 -8.91 -3.41 6.18
CA VAL A 6 -8.24 -4.73 6.10
C VAL A 6 -8.86 -5.59 5.00
N MET A 7 -10.19 -5.61 4.88
CA MET A 7 -10.89 -6.37 3.83
C MET A 7 -10.59 -5.84 2.41
N GLN A 8 -10.41 -4.52 2.24
CA GLN A 8 -10.07 -3.93 0.95
C GLN A 8 -8.67 -4.34 0.46
N ASN A 9 -7.70 -4.48 1.38
CA ASN A 9 -6.34 -4.88 1.04
C ASN A 9 -6.23 -6.36 0.59
N TYR A 10 -7.05 -7.25 1.15
CA TYR A 10 -7.02 -8.67 0.77
C TYR A 10 -7.55 -8.88 -0.65
N GLU A 11 -8.72 -8.33 -0.94
CA GLU A 11 -9.40 -8.43 -2.24
C GLU A 11 -8.51 -7.96 -3.39
N MET A 12 -7.92 -6.77 -3.26
CA MET A 12 -7.02 -6.22 -4.27
C MET A 12 -5.74 -7.04 -4.45
N LEU A 13 -5.21 -7.65 -3.38
CA LEU A 13 -4.05 -8.51 -3.46
C LEU A 13 -4.36 -9.80 -4.23
N ILE A 14 -5.55 -10.39 -4.02
CA ILE A 14 -6.02 -11.55 -4.77
C ILE A 14 -6.18 -11.21 -6.25
N GLU A 15 -6.86 -10.11 -6.59
CA GLU A 15 -7.02 -9.65 -7.97
C GLU A 15 -5.66 -9.48 -8.68
N ARG A 16 -4.67 -8.93 -7.97
CA ARG A 16 -3.30 -8.81 -8.51
C ARG A 16 -2.62 -10.16 -8.73
N ILE A 17 -2.76 -11.09 -7.81
CA ILE A 17 -2.19 -12.44 -7.96
C ILE A 17 -2.85 -13.15 -9.14
N VAL A 18 -4.18 -13.09 -9.25
CA VAL A 18 -4.96 -13.65 -10.37
C VAL A 18 -4.46 -13.09 -11.70
N LYS A 19 -4.38 -11.75 -11.80
CA LYS A 19 -3.94 -11.06 -13.03
C LYS A 19 -2.51 -11.41 -13.43
N SER A 20 -1.59 -11.51 -12.47
CA SER A 20 -0.17 -11.76 -12.75
C SER A 20 0.16 -13.24 -12.99
N ALA A 21 -0.48 -14.16 -12.25
CA ALA A 21 -0.23 -15.60 -12.39
C ALA A 21 -1.13 -16.29 -13.43
N GLY A 22 -2.21 -15.63 -13.88
CA GLY A 22 -3.14 -16.20 -14.87
C GLY A 22 -3.92 -17.41 -14.34
N ILE A 23 -4.16 -17.46 -13.03
CA ILE A 23 -4.89 -18.55 -12.36
C ILE A 23 -6.23 -18.04 -11.83
N GLU A 24 -7.21 -18.93 -11.79
CA GLU A 24 -8.56 -18.62 -11.30
C GLU A 24 -8.55 -18.16 -9.85
N ARG A 25 -9.46 -17.25 -9.52
CA ARG A 25 -9.57 -16.66 -8.20
C ARG A 25 -9.76 -17.71 -7.09
N ASP A 26 -10.63 -18.67 -7.32
CA ASP A 26 -10.89 -19.77 -6.39
C ASP A 26 -9.63 -20.61 -6.11
N GLU A 27 -8.75 -20.76 -7.10
CA GLU A 27 -7.48 -21.49 -6.95
C GLU A 27 -6.53 -20.71 -6.03
N VAL A 28 -6.45 -19.39 -6.18
CA VAL A 28 -5.65 -18.52 -5.29
C VAL A 28 -6.18 -18.60 -3.87
N GLU A 29 -7.49 -18.43 -3.67
CA GLU A 29 -8.10 -18.45 -2.35
C GLU A 29 -7.90 -19.79 -1.63
N ARG A 30 -8.00 -20.92 -2.35
CA ARG A 30 -7.67 -22.24 -1.79
C ARG A 30 -6.22 -22.33 -1.34
N LYS A 31 -5.27 -21.83 -2.15
CA LYS A 31 -3.84 -21.82 -1.78
C LYS A 31 -3.59 -20.95 -0.56
N VAL A 32 -4.27 -19.81 -0.44
CA VAL A 32 -4.17 -18.90 0.70
C VAL A 32 -4.70 -19.54 1.99
N GLU A 33 -5.89 -20.13 1.96
CA GLU A 33 -6.45 -20.80 3.14
C GLU A 33 -5.60 -22.02 3.55
N ALA A 34 -5.12 -22.80 2.59
CA ALA A 34 -4.19 -23.90 2.86
C ALA A 34 -2.89 -23.41 3.51
N LYS A 35 -2.33 -22.28 3.05
CA LYS A 35 -1.12 -21.69 3.64
C LYS A 35 -1.35 -21.22 5.07
N LYS A 36 -2.47 -20.54 5.30
CA LYS A 36 -2.86 -20.06 6.62
C LYS A 36 -3.07 -21.21 7.61
N ALA A 37 -3.74 -22.28 7.18
CA ALA A 37 -3.93 -23.49 7.98
C ALA A 37 -2.59 -24.18 8.30
N LYS A 38 -1.67 -24.27 7.32
CA LYS A 38 -0.33 -24.84 7.52
C LYS A 38 0.49 -24.09 8.57
N LEU A 39 0.26 -22.80 8.72
CA LEU A 39 0.92 -21.94 9.71
C LEU A 39 0.06 -21.77 10.97
N SER A 40 -0.85 -22.72 11.24
CA SER A 40 -1.70 -22.79 12.43
C SER A 40 -2.51 -21.51 12.70
N GLY A 41 -2.84 -20.74 11.65
CA GLY A 41 -3.55 -19.47 11.78
C GLY A 41 -2.73 -18.35 12.43
N LEU A 42 -1.40 -18.51 12.59
CA LEU A 42 -0.52 -17.47 13.14
C LEU A 42 -0.37 -16.25 12.20
N ILE A 43 -0.80 -16.39 10.95
CA ILE A 43 -0.74 -15.34 9.95
C ILE A 43 -2.14 -14.92 9.48
N SER A 44 -2.23 -13.66 9.06
CA SER A 44 -3.45 -13.13 8.45
C SER A 44 -3.65 -13.68 7.02
N LYS A 45 -4.85 -13.49 6.46
CA LYS A 45 -5.14 -13.88 5.07
C LYS A 45 -4.26 -13.11 4.08
N GLU A 46 -4.00 -11.84 4.36
CA GLU A 46 -3.11 -10.97 3.57
C GLU A 46 -1.68 -11.48 3.62
N GLY A 47 -1.18 -11.85 4.81
CA GLY A 47 0.14 -12.45 4.96
C GLY A 47 0.26 -13.77 4.20
N ALA A 48 -0.78 -14.61 4.24
CA ALA A 48 -0.82 -15.85 3.48
C ALA A 48 -0.83 -15.60 1.97
N ALA A 49 -1.60 -14.61 1.49
CA ALA A 49 -1.62 -14.18 0.10
C ALA A 49 -0.27 -13.63 -0.38
N GLN A 50 0.46 -12.88 0.45
CA GLN A 50 1.82 -12.45 0.09
C GLN A 50 2.79 -13.62 -0.05
N ILE A 51 2.69 -14.64 0.82
CA ILE A 51 3.51 -15.86 0.68
C ILE A 51 3.17 -16.58 -0.62
N ILE A 52 1.89 -16.71 -0.97
CA ILE A 52 1.47 -17.33 -2.23
C ILE A 52 1.97 -16.52 -3.44
N ALA A 53 1.89 -15.18 -3.41
CA ALA A 53 2.43 -14.34 -4.46
C ALA A 53 3.93 -14.60 -4.68
N ALA A 54 4.71 -14.67 -3.58
CA ALA A 54 6.13 -14.97 -3.64
C ALA A 54 6.43 -16.39 -4.18
N GLU A 55 5.63 -17.39 -3.79
CA GLU A 55 5.76 -18.77 -4.30
C GLU A 55 5.44 -18.88 -5.79
N LEU A 56 4.57 -18.01 -6.30
CA LEU A 56 4.25 -17.90 -7.73
C LEU A 56 5.26 -17.01 -8.49
N GLY A 57 6.33 -16.55 -7.83
CA GLY A 57 7.37 -15.71 -8.43
C GLY A 57 6.92 -14.27 -8.72
N ILE A 58 5.83 -13.82 -8.11
CA ILE A 58 5.27 -12.48 -8.32
C ILE A 58 5.94 -11.50 -7.35
N ASN A 59 6.70 -10.56 -7.89
CA ASN A 59 7.26 -9.45 -7.12
C ASN A 59 6.57 -8.14 -7.49
N PHE A 60 6.11 -7.40 -6.48
CA PHE A 60 5.41 -6.12 -6.64
C PHE A 60 6.31 -4.89 -6.39
N GLU A 61 7.58 -5.08 -6.05
CA GLU A 61 8.47 -3.97 -5.62
C GLU A 61 8.97 -3.06 -6.77
N ASP A 62 8.98 -3.53 -8.03
CA ASP A 62 9.60 -2.80 -9.14
C ASP A 62 8.60 -2.22 -10.16
N GLN A 63 7.31 -2.24 -9.85
CA GLN A 63 6.27 -1.72 -10.75
C GLN A 63 5.81 -0.32 -10.34
N ASP A 64 5.67 0.57 -11.31
CA ASP A 64 4.97 1.83 -11.12
C ASP A 64 3.49 1.53 -10.86
N LEU A 65 3.02 1.96 -9.69
CA LEU A 65 1.64 1.75 -9.25
C LEU A 65 0.81 2.99 -9.51
N LYS A 66 -0.45 2.76 -9.85
CA LYS A 66 -1.47 3.81 -9.81
C LYS A 66 -1.93 4.07 -8.39
N ILE A 67 -2.39 5.29 -8.12
CA ILE A 67 -2.85 5.72 -6.79
C ILE A 67 -3.97 4.82 -6.26
N ALA A 68 -4.91 4.40 -7.11
CA ALA A 68 -6.00 3.51 -6.72
C ALA A 68 -5.53 2.11 -6.29
N GLU A 69 -4.32 1.71 -6.64
CA GLU A 69 -3.77 0.40 -6.30
C GLU A 69 -2.99 0.37 -4.99
N LEU A 70 -2.78 1.53 -4.36
CA LEU A 70 -2.02 1.63 -3.12
C LEU A 70 -2.77 0.98 -1.97
N MET A 71 -2.09 0.08 -1.27
CA MET A 71 -2.62 -0.63 -0.10
C MET A 71 -1.78 -0.35 1.14
N ALA A 72 -2.45 -0.28 2.29
CA ALA A 72 -1.75 -0.14 3.56
C ALA A 72 -0.80 -1.33 3.78
N GLY A 73 0.43 -1.05 4.22
CA GLY A 73 1.45 -2.08 4.45
C GLY A 73 2.30 -2.42 3.24
N MET A 74 2.02 -1.87 2.05
CA MET A 74 2.97 -1.91 0.95
C MET A 74 4.27 -1.18 1.33
N ARG A 75 5.39 -1.68 0.81
CA ARG A 75 6.73 -1.11 0.99
C ARG A 75 7.39 -0.99 -0.39
N LYS A 76 8.34 -0.07 -0.52
CA LYS A 76 9.06 0.21 -1.78
C LYS A 76 8.09 0.38 -2.97
N VAL A 77 7.21 1.37 -2.86
CA VAL A 77 6.24 1.68 -3.92
C VAL A 77 6.76 2.82 -4.78
N ASN A 78 6.60 2.69 -6.09
CA ASN A 78 6.82 3.77 -7.04
C ASN A 78 5.45 4.24 -7.55
N VAL A 79 5.21 5.55 -7.54
CA VAL A 79 3.96 6.16 -8.02
C VAL A 79 4.32 7.38 -8.82
N VAL A 80 3.73 7.49 -10.01
CA VAL A 80 3.87 8.65 -10.88
C VAL A 80 2.55 9.42 -10.89
N GLY A 81 2.59 10.69 -10.54
CA GLY A 81 1.41 11.55 -10.51
C GLY A 81 1.77 13.02 -10.67
N LYS A 82 0.74 13.83 -10.90
CA LYS A 82 0.83 15.29 -10.96
C LYS A 82 0.50 15.87 -9.59
N ILE A 83 1.31 16.83 -9.15
CA ILE A 83 1.00 17.64 -7.97
C ILE A 83 -0.15 18.58 -8.33
N MET A 84 -1.28 18.41 -7.67
CA MET A 84 -2.47 19.24 -7.89
C MET A 84 -2.48 20.46 -6.97
N ASN A 85 -2.08 20.28 -5.72
CA ASN A 85 -2.02 21.33 -4.72
C ASN A 85 -0.81 21.15 -3.81
N ILE A 86 -0.16 22.26 -3.48
CA ILE A 86 0.85 22.36 -2.42
C ILE A 86 0.27 23.27 -1.35
N PHE A 87 0.19 22.79 -0.11
CA PHE A 87 -0.28 23.61 1.01
C PHE A 87 0.91 24.31 1.70
N PRO A 88 0.68 25.45 2.37
CA PRO A 88 1.71 26.10 3.16
C PRO A 88 2.32 25.16 4.19
N VAL A 89 3.64 25.26 4.39
CA VAL A 89 4.37 24.53 5.43
C VAL A 89 3.83 24.95 6.79
N ARG A 90 3.57 23.97 7.65
CA ARG A 90 3.17 24.23 9.05
C ARG A 90 4.32 23.85 9.98
N GLU A 91 4.58 24.72 10.95
CA GLU A 91 5.51 24.44 12.04
C GLU A 91 4.74 23.91 13.25
N PHE A 92 5.34 22.95 13.96
CA PHE A 92 4.77 22.42 15.20
C PHE A 92 5.88 22.16 16.23
N GLU A 93 5.50 22.13 17.50
CA GLU A 93 6.38 21.85 18.62
C GLU A 93 5.80 20.71 19.46
N LYS A 94 6.60 19.67 19.73
CA LYS A 94 6.19 18.52 20.55
C LYS A 94 7.38 18.01 21.35
N ASN A 95 7.25 17.94 22.68
CA ASN A 95 8.31 17.48 23.60
C ASN A 95 9.64 18.22 23.37
N ASP A 96 9.60 19.55 23.32
CA ASP A 96 10.74 20.45 23.05
C ASP A 96 11.43 20.25 21.69
N ARG A 97 10.79 19.53 20.77
CA ARG A 97 11.26 19.37 19.38
C ARG A 97 10.38 20.16 18.43
N LYS A 98 11.01 21.05 17.66
CA LYS A 98 10.39 21.75 16.54
C LYS A 98 10.42 20.88 15.30
N GLY A 99 9.34 20.88 14.54
CA GLY A 99 9.22 20.16 13.27
C GLY A 99 8.43 20.93 12.24
N LYS A 100 8.58 20.53 10.97
CA LYS A 100 7.80 21.04 9.85
C LYS A 100 6.97 19.92 9.25
N VAL A 101 5.80 20.27 8.75
CA VAL A 101 4.95 19.37 7.97
C VAL A 101 4.49 20.09 6.71
N ALA A 102 4.67 19.45 5.56
CA ALA A 102 4.13 19.89 4.29
C ALA A 102 3.09 18.88 3.82
N ASN A 103 1.96 19.40 3.35
CA ASN A 103 0.92 18.59 2.74
C ASN A 103 0.86 18.91 1.24
N LEU A 104 0.66 17.90 0.43
CA LEU A 104 0.41 18.06 -1.00
C LEU A 104 -0.60 17.02 -1.49
N ILE A 105 -1.33 17.36 -2.55
CA ILE A 105 -2.25 16.44 -3.22
C ILE A 105 -1.57 15.95 -4.49
N LEU A 106 -1.34 14.64 -4.56
CA LEU A 106 -0.85 13.94 -5.75
C LEU A 106 -2.04 13.28 -6.44
N ALA A 107 -2.13 13.40 -7.76
CA ALA A 107 -3.18 12.77 -8.55
C ALA A 107 -2.63 12.09 -9.81
N ASP A 108 -3.31 11.03 -10.24
CA ASP A 108 -3.15 10.39 -11.53
C ASP A 108 -4.53 10.18 -12.18
N ASP A 109 -4.58 9.41 -13.26
CA ASP A 109 -5.81 9.04 -13.98
C ASP A 109 -6.74 8.12 -13.18
N THR A 110 -6.27 7.50 -12.10
CA THR A 110 -7.06 6.58 -11.25
C THR A 110 -7.59 7.21 -9.99
N GLY A 111 -7.00 8.31 -9.52
CA GLY A 111 -7.47 9.02 -8.35
C GLY A 111 -6.50 10.06 -7.81
N SER A 112 -6.70 10.43 -6.55
CA SER A 112 -5.84 11.37 -5.84
C SER A 112 -5.61 10.95 -4.41
N THR A 113 -4.43 11.24 -3.87
CA THR A 113 -4.07 10.97 -2.49
C THR A 113 -3.36 12.17 -1.86
N ARG A 114 -3.50 12.29 -0.53
CA ARG A 114 -2.78 13.30 0.25
C ARG A 114 -1.44 12.72 0.69
N LEU A 115 -0.36 13.38 0.29
CA LEU A 115 0.97 13.13 0.81
C LEU A 115 1.26 14.08 1.97
N VAL A 116 1.76 13.52 3.06
CA VAL A 116 2.15 14.24 4.28
C VAL A 116 3.64 14.03 4.48
N LEU A 117 4.41 15.08 4.21
CA LEU A 117 5.86 15.09 4.37
C LEU A 117 6.19 15.60 5.78
N TRP A 118 6.74 14.71 6.59
CA TRP A 118 7.29 15.05 7.90
C TRP A 118 8.78 15.24 7.75
N ASP A 119 9.27 16.45 7.97
CA ASP A 119 10.69 16.75 7.81
C ASP A 119 11.12 17.88 8.74
N THR A 120 12.38 17.87 9.11
CA THR A 120 13.03 18.95 9.85
C THR A 120 14.04 19.72 8.99
N ASN A 121 14.50 19.16 7.86
CA ASN A 121 15.69 19.63 7.15
C ASN A 121 15.51 19.96 5.65
N HIS A 122 14.54 19.38 4.93
CA HIS A 122 14.47 19.48 3.46
C HIS A 122 13.15 20.03 2.90
N ILE A 123 12.20 20.40 3.76
CA ILE A 123 11.04 21.20 3.34
C ILE A 123 11.46 22.69 3.27
N VAL A 124 11.86 23.11 2.08
CA VAL A 124 12.03 24.52 1.70
C VAL A 124 11.06 24.75 0.54
N LEU A 125 10.00 25.55 0.76
CA LEU A 125 9.11 26.00 -0.31
C LEU A 125 9.51 27.43 -0.70
#